data_AF-A0A2S6R1P4-F1
#
_entry.id   AF-A0A2S6R1P4-F1
#
_cell.length_a   1.000
_cell.length_b   1.000
_cell.length_c   1.000
_cell.angle_alpha   90.00
_cell.angle_beta   90.00
_cell.angle_gamma   90.00
#
_symmetry.space_group_name_H-M   'P 1'
#
loop_
_entity.id
_entity.type
_entity.pdbx_description
1 polymer ?
#
loop_
_entity_poly.entity_id
_entity_poly.type
_entity_poly.pdbx_seq_one_letter_code
_entity_poly.pdbx_strand_id
1 'polypeptide(L)' 'MWRSFPVIARNSSFSYKGQKIDVKQVGKELGARYVLEGSVRKAGNRLRITAQLIDAETAAHV' A
#
# COMPACT_ATOMS: atom_id res chain seq x y z
N MET A 1 5.52 15.22 -18.62
CA MET A 1 4.67 14.03 -18.81
C MET A 1 4.26 13.54 -17.42
N TRP A 2 2.97 13.48 -17.11
CA TRP A 2 2.50 12.93 -15.83
C TRP A 2 2.43 11.41 -15.91
N ARG A 3 2.91 10.70 -14.87
CA ARG A 3 2.71 9.25 -14.73
C ARG A 3 1.44 9.02 -13.91
N SER A 4 0.49 8.27 -14.46
CA SER A 4 -0.73 7.87 -13.76
C SER A 4 -0.60 6.45 -13.25
N PHE A 5 -0.96 6.23 -11.98
CA PHE A 5 -1.11 4.90 -11.42
C PHE A 5 -2.60 4.55 -11.34
N PRO A 6 -3.08 3.47 -11.98
CA PRO A 6 -4.41 2.98 -11.72
C PRO A 6 -4.51 2.56 -10.26
N VAL A 7 -5.56 3.02 -9.56
CA VAL A 7 -5.73 2.80 -8.13
C VAL A 7 -6.80 1.74 -7.92
N ILE A 8 -6.45 0.69 -7.20
CA ILE A 8 -7.39 -0.37 -6.81
C ILE A 8 -8.32 0.16 -5.73
N ALA A 9 -9.59 -0.25 -5.77
CA ALA A 9 -10.60 0.20 -4.84
C ALA A 9 -10.18 -0.06 -3.37
N ARG A 10 -10.42 0.94 -2.51
CA ARG A 10 -9.98 0.94 -1.11
C ARG A 10 -10.49 -0.27 -0.32
N ASN A 11 -11.74 -0.69 -0.56
CA ASN A 11 -12.34 -1.85 0.10
C ASN A 11 -11.54 -3.13 -0.15
N SER A 12 -11.07 -3.36 -1.38
CA SER A 12 -10.25 -4.51 -1.74
C SER A 12 -8.93 -4.53 -0.97
N SER A 13 -8.25 -3.40 -0.88
CA SER A 13 -7.00 -3.30 -0.11
C SER A 13 -7.22 -3.40 1.41
N PHE A 14 -8.35 -2.91 1.92
CA PHE A 14 -8.65 -2.89 3.35
C PHE A 14 -8.87 -4.29 3.94
N SER A 15 -9.23 -5.27 3.12
CA SER A 15 -9.32 -6.68 3.54
C SER A 15 -8.01 -7.19 4.16
N TYR A 16 -6.85 -6.67 3.72
CA TYR A 16 -5.53 -7.08 4.21
C TYR A 16 -5.05 -6.31 5.45
N LYS A 17 -5.80 -5.30 5.90
CA LYS A 17 -5.39 -4.44 7.01
C LYS A 17 -5.20 -5.25 8.29
N GLY A 18 -4.02 -5.10 8.92
CA GLY A 18 -3.70 -5.74 10.20
C GLY A 18 -3.33 -7.22 10.07
N GLN A 19 -3.33 -7.78 8.86
CA GLN A 19 -2.85 -9.12 8.60
C GLN A 19 -1.34 -9.12 8.36
N LYS A 20 -0.66 -10.19 8.78
CA LYS A 20 0.72 -10.46 8.37
C LYS A 20 0.71 -11.24 7.07
N ILE A 21 0.52 -10.54 5.95
CA ILE A 21 0.53 -11.13 4.60
C ILE A 21 1.73 -10.62 3.81
N ASP A 22 2.29 -11.46 2.94
CA ASP A 22 3.34 -11.06 2.02
C ASP A 22 2.79 -10.09 0.96
N VAL A 23 3.46 -8.96 0.76
CA VAL A 23 3.12 -7.95 -0.24
C VAL A 23 3.05 -8.53 -1.65
N LYS A 24 3.85 -9.57 -1.95
CA LYS A 24 3.81 -10.27 -3.23
C LYS A 24 2.50 -11.00 -3.46
N GLN A 25 1.96 -11.58 -2.40
CA GLN A 25 0.65 -12.23 -2.44
C GLN A 25 -0.45 -11.19 -2.67
N VAL A 26 -0.42 -10.06 -1.97
CA VAL A 26 -1.37 -8.96 -2.17
C VAL A 26 -1.34 -8.46 -3.61
N GLY A 27 -0.14 -8.26 -4.17
CA GLY A 27 0.05 -7.87 -5.56
C GLY A 27 -0.55 -8.87 -6.54
N LYS A 28 -0.34 -10.17 -6.32
CA LYS A 28 -0.90 -11.23 -7.16
C LYS A 28 -2.42 -11.30 -7.09
N GLU A 29 -2.99 -11.23 -5.89
CA GLU A 29 -4.45 -11.34 -5.67
C GLU A 29 -5.21 -10.13 -6.20
N LEU A 30 -4.64 -8.93 -6.07
CA LEU A 30 -5.27 -7.69 -6.53
C LEU A 30 -4.87 -7.31 -7.97
N GLY A 31 -3.88 -7.97 -8.56
CA GLY A 31 -3.30 -7.57 -9.85
C GLY A 31 -2.53 -6.24 -9.76
N ALA A 32 -1.94 -5.93 -8.60
CA ALA A 32 -1.22 -4.67 -8.36
C ALA A 32 0.28 -4.82 -8.63
N ARG A 33 0.84 -3.90 -9.43
CA ARG A 33 2.30 -3.80 -9.60
C ARG A 33 3.01 -3.23 -8.37
N TYR A 34 2.35 -2.27 -7.72
CA TYR A 34 2.88 -1.59 -6.55
C TYR A 34 1.86 -1.62 -5.43
N VAL A 35 2.35 -1.79 -4.20
CA VAL A 35 1.57 -1.64 -2.98
C VAL A 35 2.11 -0.44 -2.22
N LEU A 36 1.21 0.48 -1.85
CA LEU A 36 1.52 1.60 -0.98
C LEU A 36 1.06 1.23 0.43
N GLU A 37 2.00 1.00 1.35
CA GLU A 37 1.71 0.77 2.75
C GLU A 37 2.14 1.94 3.62
N GLY A 38 1.61 2.02 4.83
CA GLY A 38 1.87 3.17 5.68
C GLY A 38 1.09 3.17 6.99
N SER A 39 1.32 4.21 7.77
CA SER A 39 0.62 4.41 9.04
C SER A 39 0.19 5.85 9.20
N VAL A 40 -0.94 6.03 9.88
CA VAL A 40 -1.42 7.35 10.30
C VAL A 40 -1.52 7.33 11.81
N ARG A 41 -0.87 8.28 12.46
CA ARG A 41 -0.92 8.47 13.91
C ARG A 41 -1.37 9.90 14.23
N LYS A 42 -2.38 10.04 15.06
CA LYS A 42 -2.91 11.33 15.51
C LYS A 42 -2.41 11.65 16.92
N ALA A 43 -1.95 12.88 17.13
CA ALA A 43 -1.58 13.41 18.44
C ALA A 43 -2.10 14.84 18.58
N GLY A 44 -3.19 15.03 19.32
CA GLY A 44 -3.92 16.30 19.39
C GLY A 44 -4.34 16.76 17.99
N ASN A 45 -3.86 17.93 17.59
CA ASN A 45 -4.12 18.52 16.27
C ASN A 45 -3.06 18.19 15.21
N ARG A 46 -2.14 17.25 15.49
CA ARG A 46 -1.09 16.84 14.53
C ARG A 46 -1.37 15.43 14.02
N LEU A 47 -1.16 15.24 12.72
CA LEU A 47 -1.12 13.93 12.07
C LEU A 47 0.32 13.64 11.64
N ARG A 48 0.82 12.46 12.01
CA ARG A 48 2.03 11.89 11.45
C ARG A 48 1.63 10.79 10.48
N ILE A 49 2.04 10.93 9.23
CA ILE A 49 1.77 9.99 8.15
C ILE A 49 3.11 9.40 7.70
N THR A 50 3.18 8.09 7.58
CA THR A 50 4.28 7.37 6.92
C THR A 50 3.71 6.63 5.73
N ALA A 51 4.43 6.60 4.62
CA ALA A 51 4.05 5.84 3.43
C ALA A 51 5.31 5.30 2.75
N GLN A 52 5.20 4.10 2.20
CA GLN A 52 6.26 3.44 1.45
C GLN A 52 5.65 2.71 0.26
N LEU A 53 6.27 2.90 -0.91
CA LEU A 53 5.91 2.19 -2.11
C LEU A 53 6.76 0.91 -2.20
N ILE A 54 6.10 -0.21 -2.46
CA ILE A 54 6.72 -1.51 -2.57
C ILE A 54 6.40 -2.08 -3.94
N ASP A 55 7.44 -2.55 -4.65
CA ASP A 55 7.28 -3.33 -5.86
C ASP A 55 6.78 -4.74 -5.50
N ALA A 56 5.59 -5.11 -5.98
CA ALA A 56 4.93 -6.33 -5.54
C ALA A 56 5.49 -7.61 -6.19
N GLU A 57 6.42 -7.53 -7.13
CA GLU A 57 7.09 -8.71 -7.68
C GLU A 57 8.36 -9.04 -6.87
N THR A 58 9.11 -8.00 -6.55
CA THR A 58 10.44 -8.12 -5.92
C THR A 58 10.39 -7.97 -4.40
N ALA A 59 9.34 -7.35 -3.86
CA ALA A 59 9.26 -6.82 -2.49
C ALA A 59 10.30 -5.75 -2.18
N ALA A 60 10.91 -5.14 -3.20
CA ALA A 60 11.83 -4.02 -3.02
C ALA A 60 11.08 -2.73 -2.69
N HIS A 61 11.66 -1.93 -1.80
CA HIS A 61 11.20 -0.58 -1.53
C HIS A 61 11.64 0.35 -2.67
N VAL A 62 10.73 1.22 -3.13
CA VAL A 62 10.94 2.16 -4.23
C VAL A 62 11.07 3.59 -3.73
#